data_AF-A0A2H6EN38-F1
#
_entry.id   AF-A0A2H6EN38-F1
#
_cell.length_a   1.000
_cell.length_b   1.000
_cell.length_c   1.000
_cell.angle_alpha   90.00
_cell.angle_beta   90.00
_cell.angle_gamma   90.00
#
_symmetry.space_group_name_H-M   'P 1'
#
loop_
_entity.id
_entity.type
_entity.pdbx_description
1 polymer ?
#
loop_
_entity_poly.entity_id
_entity_poly.type
_entity_poly.pdbx_seq_one_letter_code
_entity_poly.pdbx_strand_id
1 'polypeptide(L)'
;MEYEGISNNKDQDISTNPTVIFNTVLTTVQVKDAQNQQINGAEVSYYGSGWKVIGNTVNGEVTKELLPKQITFKAKYNSKQAQKDQDISTNNIVQLTIE
;
A
#
# COMPACT_ATOMS: atom_id res chain seq x y z
N MET A 1 9.05 15.14 -0.85
CA MET A 1 9.81 13.87 -0.90
C MET A 1 9.16 12.94 -1.90
N GLU A 2 9.96 12.25 -2.71
CA GLU A 2 9.50 11.13 -3.53
C GLU A 2 10.19 9.85 -3.05
N TYR A 3 9.40 8.80 -2.84
CA TYR A 3 9.89 7.48 -2.46
C TYR A 3 8.95 6.43 -3.04
N GLU A 4 9.50 5.37 -3.64
CA GLU A 4 8.69 4.28 -4.22
C GLU A 4 7.66 4.79 -5.27
N GLY A 5 7.98 5.90 -5.96
CA GLY A 5 7.09 6.56 -6.92
C GLY A 5 5.86 7.24 -6.30
N ILE A 6 5.85 7.44 -4.98
CA ILE A 6 4.85 8.23 -4.27
C ILE A 6 5.48 9.57 -3.90
N SER A 7 4.77 10.66 -4.16
CA SER A 7 5.21 12.01 -3.80
C SER A 7 4.36 12.57 -2.65
N ASN A 8 5.03 13.05 -1.59
CA ASN A 8 4.42 13.81 -0.51
C ASN A 8 5.11 15.17 -0.37
N ASN A 9 4.30 16.22 -0.24
CA ASN A 9 4.76 17.58 0.01
C ASN A 9 4.45 17.95 1.47
N LYS A 10 5.33 18.75 2.06
CA LYS A 10 5.16 19.26 3.42
C LYS A 10 5.66 20.69 3.47
N ASP A 11 4.78 21.60 3.86
CA ASP A 11 5.12 23.00 4.09
C ASP A 11 5.46 23.17 5.57
N GLN A 12 6.63 23.76 5.86
CA GLN A 12 7.13 23.98 7.22
C GLN A 12 7.98 25.24 7.26
N ASP A 13 7.78 26.07 8.29
CA ASP A 13 8.65 27.22 8.56
C ASP A 13 9.97 26.74 9.18
N ILE A 14 11.05 26.85 8.42
CA ILE A 14 12.38 26.39 8.84
C ILE A 14 13.06 27.31 9.85
N SER A 15 12.56 28.53 10.03
CA SER A 15 13.08 29.45 11.06
C SER A 15 12.71 28.98 12.47
N THR A 16 11.58 28.27 12.61
CA THR A 16 11.10 27.71 13.88
C THR A 16 11.49 26.24 14.05
N ASN A 17 11.50 25.46 12.96
CA ASN A 17 11.99 24.09 12.96
C ASN A 17 12.79 23.79 11.69
N PRO A 18 14.14 23.77 11.76
CA PRO A 18 14.97 23.56 10.58
C PRO A 18 14.96 22.10 10.07
N THR A 19 14.41 21.15 10.82
CA THR A 19 14.41 19.72 10.44
C THR A 19 13.08 19.34 9.78
N VAL A 20 13.13 18.96 8.50
CA VAL A 20 11.95 18.47 7.75
C VAL A 20 12.00 16.95 7.66
N ILE A 21 11.07 16.28 8.33
CA ILE A 21 10.99 14.81 8.39
C ILE A 21 9.86 14.29 7.49
N PHE A 22 10.16 13.25 6.72
CA PHE A 22 9.19 12.41 6.01
C PHE A 22 9.33 10.99 6.51
N ASN A 23 8.25 10.43 7.07
CA ASN A 23 8.20 9.05 7.55
C ASN A 23 7.44 8.18 6.55
N THR A 24 7.80 6.90 6.48
CA THR A 24 6.97 5.87 5.87
C THR A 24 6.04 5.25 6.91
N VAL A 25 5.06 4.49 6.42
CA VAL A 25 4.27 3.57 7.23
C VAL A 25 4.42 2.16 6.66
N LEU A 26 4.59 1.18 7.55
CA LEU A 26 4.53 -0.22 7.16
C LEU A 26 3.10 -0.55 6.75
N THR A 27 2.87 -0.69 5.46
CA THR A 27 1.55 -1.02 4.91
C THR A 27 1.43 -2.53 4.82
N THR A 28 0.37 -3.10 5.40
CA THR A 28 0.03 -4.51 5.29
C THR A 28 -1.14 -4.67 4.33
N VAL A 29 -0.93 -5.42 3.25
CA VAL A 29 -2.00 -5.79 2.33
C VAL A 29 -2.42 -7.21 2.61
N GLN A 30 -3.68 -7.38 3.01
CA GLN A 30 -4.31 -8.67 3.28
C GLN A 30 -5.21 -9.03 2.09
N VAL A 31 -5.04 -10.24 1.56
CA VAL A 31 -5.85 -10.75 0.45
C VAL A 31 -6.64 -11.95 0.91
N LYS A 32 -7.96 -11.90 0.70
CA LYS A 32 -8.90 -12.97 1.06
C LYS A 32 -9.86 -13.28 -0.07
N ASP A 33 -10.53 -14.43 0.00
CA ASP A 33 -11.65 -14.77 -0.87
C ASP A 33 -12.99 -14.27 -0.29
N ALA A 34 -14.07 -14.46 -1.05
CA ALA A 34 -15.43 -14.11 -0.64
C ALA A 34 -15.94 -14.87 0.61
N GLN A 35 -15.29 -15.98 0.99
CA GLN A 35 -15.57 -16.74 2.21
C GLN A 35 -14.67 -16.32 3.39
N ASN A 36 -13.95 -15.20 3.25
CA ASN A 36 -12.96 -14.67 4.20
C ASN A 36 -11.77 -15.62 4.47
N GLN A 37 -11.48 -16.57 3.58
CA GLN A 37 -10.26 -17.36 3.67
C GLN A 37 -9.08 -16.57 3.11
N GLN A 38 -7.93 -16.65 3.78
CA GLN A 38 -6.70 -16.01 3.32
C GLN A 38 -6.20 -16.65 2.02
N ILE A 39 -5.79 -15.81 1.07
CA ILE A 39 -5.21 -16.26 -0.20
C ILE A 39 -3.68 -16.14 -0.12
N ASN A 40 -2.99 -17.27 -0.18
CA ASN A 40 -1.54 -17.34 -0.33
C ASN A 40 -1.15 -17.29 -1.82
N GLY A 41 -0.07 -16.58 -2.14
CA GLY A 41 0.46 -16.49 -3.50
C GLY A 41 -0.20 -15.43 -4.38
N ALA A 42 -1.12 -14.61 -3.87
CA ALA A 42 -1.70 -13.50 -4.64
C ALA A 42 -0.63 -12.43 -4.91
N GLU A 43 -0.43 -12.04 -6.17
CA GLU A 43 0.47 -10.95 -6.55
C GLU A 43 -0.18 -9.61 -6.18
N VAL A 44 0.49 -8.84 -5.32
CA VAL A 44 0.02 -7.53 -4.88
C VAL A 44 0.87 -6.43 -5.52
N SER A 45 0.19 -5.38 -5.96
CA SER A 45 0.79 -4.16 -6.50
C SER A 45 0.11 -2.91 -5.95
N TYR A 46 0.78 -1.77 -6.03
CA TYR A 46 0.23 -0.46 -5.70
C TYR A 46 0.50 0.52 -6.85
N TYR A 47 -0.26 1.61 -6.89
CA TYR A 47 -0.12 2.66 -7.90
C TYR A 47 0.66 3.85 -7.34
N GLY A 48 1.91 4.00 -7.79
CA GLY A 48 2.72 5.19 -7.58
C GLY A 48 2.93 5.91 -8.92
N SER A 49 4.18 6.04 -9.35
CA SER A 49 4.58 6.48 -10.69
C SER A 49 4.32 5.40 -11.76
N GLY A 50 3.14 4.78 -11.73
CA GLY A 50 2.80 3.53 -12.41
C GLY A 50 2.59 2.37 -11.43
N TRP A 51 2.13 1.23 -11.95
CA TRP A 51 1.93 0.01 -11.16
C TRP A 51 3.27 -0.58 -10.72
N LYS A 52 3.43 -0.80 -9.42
CA LYS A 52 4.63 -1.38 -8.81
C LYS A 52 4.25 -2.63 -8.02
N VAL A 53 4.95 -3.73 -8.25
CA VAL A 53 4.73 -5.00 -7.54
C VAL A 53 5.35 -4.92 -6.15
N ILE A 54 4.60 -5.30 -5.12
CA ILE A 54 5.10 -5.51 -3.76
C ILE A 54 5.70 -6.91 -3.64
N GLY A 55 4.97 -7.91 -4.14
CA GLY A 55 5.31 -9.33 -4.05
C GLY A 55 4.06 -10.19 -3.94
N ASN A 56 4.25 -11.46 -3.65
CA ASN A 56 3.16 -12.41 -3.42
C ASN A 56 2.83 -12.52 -1.93
N THR A 57 1.56 -12.78 -1.60
CA THR A 57 1.13 -12.99 -0.22
C THR A 57 1.70 -14.28 0.39
N VAL A 58 2.09 -14.22 1.66
CA VAL A 58 2.41 -15.37 2.52
C VAL A 58 1.52 -15.29 3.75
N ASN A 59 0.82 -16.38 4.08
CA ASN A 59 -0.25 -16.39 5.09
C ASN A 59 -1.31 -15.29 4.88
N GLY A 60 -1.69 -15.04 3.62
CA GLY A 60 -2.69 -14.05 3.23
C GLY A 60 -2.19 -12.62 3.14
N GLU A 61 -0.91 -12.35 3.44
CA GLU A 61 -0.44 -10.97 3.61
C GLU A 61 0.89 -10.69 2.90
N VAL A 62 1.11 -9.42 2.56
CA VAL A 62 2.41 -8.89 2.15
C VAL A 62 2.56 -7.45 2.65
N THR A 63 3.78 -7.04 2.97
CA THR A 63 4.06 -5.74 3.59
C THR A 63 5.02 -4.89 2.77
N LYS A 64 4.88 -3.56 2.81
CA LYS A 64 5.82 -2.60 2.22
C LYS A 64 5.81 -1.28 2.99
N GLU A 65 7.00 -0.72 3.22
CA GLU A 65 7.13 0.68 3.67
C GLU A 65 6.78 1.63 2.52
N LEU A 66 5.78 2.49 2.74
CA LEU A 66 5.31 3.46 1.75
C LEU A 66 5.11 4.83 2.40
N LEU A 67 5.19 5.90 1.59
CA LEU A 67 4.83 7.23 2.10
C LEU A 67 3.32 7.28 2.39
N PRO A 68 2.90 7.85 3.54
CA PRO A 68 1.49 7.92 3.94
C PRO A 68 0.71 8.80 2.95
N LYS A 69 -0.19 8.19 2.18
CA LYS A 69 -1.02 8.85 1.16
C LYS A 69 -2.26 8.00 0.85
N GLN A 70 -3.22 8.57 0.13
CA GLN A 70 -4.20 7.79 -0.62
C GLN A 70 -3.54 7.11 -1.82
N ILE A 71 -3.62 5.77 -1.86
CA ILE A 71 -2.97 4.92 -2.86
C ILE A 71 -3.96 3.84 -3.32
N THR A 72 -3.94 3.53 -4.61
CA THR A 72 -4.66 2.36 -5.16
C THR A 72 -3.80 1.11 -5.01
N PHE A 73 -4.36 0.07 -4.40
CA PHE A 73 -3.77 -1.27 -4.31
C PHE A 73 -4.53 -2.24 -5.22
N LYS A 74 -3.83 -3.26 -5.70
CA LYS A 74 -4.37 -4.31 -6.55
C LYS A 74 -3.80 -5.66 -6.15
N ALA A 75 -4.66 -6.67 -6.04
CA ALA A 75 -4.27 -8.06 -5.88
C ALA A 75 -4.74 -8.87 -7.08
N LYS A 76 -3.90 -9.79 -7.56
CA LYS A 76 -4.20 -10.75 -8.62
C LYS A 76 -3.94 -12.17 -8.11
N TYR A 77 -4.87 -13.07 -8.36
CA TYR A 77 -4.72 -14.49 -8.06
C TYR A 77 -5.40 -15.31 -9.15
N ASN A 78 -4.63 -16.17 -9.82
CA ASN A 78 -5.05 -16.82 -11.07
C ASN A 78 -5.55 -15.79 -12.09
N SER A 79 -6.76 -15.96 -12.63
CA SER A 79 -7.36 -15.04 -13.60
C SER A 79 -8.25 -13.96 -12.97
N LYS A 80 -8.24 -13.83 -11.63
CA LYS A 80 -9.10 -12.91 -10.88
C LYS A 80 -8.28 -11.77 -10.27
N GLN A 81 -8.91 -10.62 -10.09
CA GLN A 81 -8.27 -9.45 -9.50
C GLN A 81 -9.25 -8.60 -8.69
N ALA A 82 -8.71 -7.88 -7.72
CA ALA A 82 -9.43 -6.87 -6.94
C ALA A 82 -8.56 -5.61 -6.81
N GLN A 83 -9.19 -4.45 -6.69
CA GLN A 83 -8.53 -3.17 -6.44
C GLN A 83 -9.21 -2.41 -5.31
N LYS A 84 -8.45 -1.60 -4.59
CA LYS A 84 -8.97 -0.74 -3.52
C LYS A 84 -8.11 0.51 -3.38
N ASP A 85 -8.76 1.66 -3.32
CA ASP A 85 -8.15 2.89 -2.85
C ASP A 85 -8.17 2.91 -1.33
N GLN A 86 -7.01 3.15 -0.72
CA GLN A 86 -6.87 3.26 0.73
C GLN A 86 -5.96 4.43 1.06
N ASP A 87 -6.41 5.27 2.00
CA ASP A 87 -5.53 6.19 2.68
C ASP A 87 -4.77 5.45 3.79
N ILE A 88 -3.49 5.22 3.54
CA ILE A 88 -2.60 4.52 4.49
C ILE A 88 -2.02 5.47 5.55
N SER A 89 -2.28 6.78 5.45
CA SER A 89 -1.95 7.73 6.52
C SER A 89 -2.87 7.60 7.74
N THR A 90 -4.08 7.07 7.53
CA THR A 90 -5.10 6.88 8.56
C THR A 90 -5.34 5.41 8.91
N ASN A 91 -5.20 4.51 7.94
CA ASN A 91 -5.25 3.06 8.15
C ASN A 91 -4.31 2.34 7.17
N ASN A 92 -3.21 1.83 7.70
CA ASN A 92 -2.17 1.11 6.95
C ASN A 92 -2.47 -0.38 6.71
N ILE A 93 -3.67 -0.87 7.04
CA ILE A 93 -4.13 -2.23 6.74
C ILE A 93 -5.11 -2.19 5.57
N VAL A 94 -4.66 -2.68 4.41
CA VAL A 94 -5.45 -2.74 3.17
C VAL A 94 -6.03 -4.14 3.00
N GLN A 95 -7.34 -4.28 3.10
CA GLN A 95 -8.03 -5.56 2.86
C GLN A 95 -8.62 -5.59 1.44
N LEU A 96 -8.21 -6.59 0.66
CA LEU A 96 -8.70 -6.89 -0.69
C LEU A 96 -9.42 -8.24 -0.68
N THR A 97 -10.61 -8.29 -1.27
CA THR A 97 -11.39 -9.52 -1.46
C THR A 97 -11.43 -9.87 -2.95
N ILE A 98 -11.00 -11.07 -3.31
CA ILE A 98 -11.11 -11.62 -4.66
C ILE A 98 -12.37 -12.50 -4.75
N GLU A 99 -13.25 -12.19 -5.70
CA GLU A 99 -14.52 -12.90 -5.96
C GLU A 99 -14.35 -14.08 -6.91
#